data_AF-A0A804JX52-F1
#
_entry.id   AF-A0A804JX52-F1
#
_cell.length_a   1.000
_cell.length_b   1.000
_cell.length_c   1.000
_cell.angle_alpha   90.00
_cell.angle_beta   90.00
_cell.angle_gamma   90.00
#
_symmetry.space_group_name_H-M   'P 1'
#
loop_
_entity.id
_entity.type
_entity.pdbx_description
1 polymer ?
#
loop_
_entity_poly.entity_id
_entity_poly.type
_entity_poly.pdbx_seq_one_letter_code
_entity_poly.pdbx_strand_id
1 'polypeptide(L)'
;MDLCQVFDQELDALEIETVQKETIHPRKSYKMNSSCADILLFAAHRWPMSKPSLVAESKDVFDQKASNKYWIDVQLRWGDYDSHDIERYARAKFMDYTTDNMSIYPAPTGVMIGLDLAYNLHSAFGNWFPGSKPLLAQAMNKIMKSNPALYVLRERIRKGLHQIKWFVDDTNVYRVTIHRTFEGNLTTKPINGAIFIFNPRTGQLFLKVIHTSVWAGQKRLGQLAKWKTAEEVAALVRSLPVEEQPKQIIVTRKGMLDPLEVHLLDFPNIVIKGSELQLPFQACLKIDKFGDLILKATEPQMVLFNIYDDWLKTISSYTAFSRLVLILRALHVNNEKSKMLLKPDKTVITQPHHIWPSLTDVEWMKVEVALRDLILSDYSKKNNVNTSALTQSEIRDIILGAEIAPPSQQRQQMAEIEKQAKEDSRLTAVTSRTTNVHGDELIVTTTSPYEQQAFGSKTDWR
;
A
#
# COMPACT_ATOMS: atom_id res chain seq x y z
N MET A 1 -32.92 -5.73 -13.35
CA MET A 1 -33.85 -4.58 -13.27
C MET A 1 -33.52 -3.57 -14.34
N ASP A 2 -32.37 -2.91 -14.28
CA ASP A 2 -31.95 -1.94 -15.31
C ASP A 2 -31.98 -2.53 -16.73
N LEU A 3 -31.49 -3.77 -16.91
CA LEU A 3 -31.61 -4.47 -18.19
C LEU A 3 -33.06 -4.73 -18.63
N CYS A 4 -33.97 -5.06 -17.70
CA CYS A 4 -35.39 -5.24 -18.05
C CYS A 4 -35.97 -3.93 -18.60
N GLN A 5 -35.70 -2.81 -17.91
CA GLN A 5 -36.15 -1.48 -18.35
C GLN A 5 -35.61 -1.09 -19.72
N VAL A 6 -34.37 -1.48 -20.03
CA VAL A 6 -33.78 -1.26 -21.36
C VAL A 6 -34.53 -2.06 -22.43
N PHE A 7 -34.81 -3.34 -22.19
CA PHE A 7 -35.56 -4.15 -23.16
C PHE A 7 -37.04 -3.75 -23.26
N ASP A 8 -37.65 -3.27 -22.17
CA ASP A 8 -39.02 -2.74 -22.16
C ASP A 8 -39.17 -1.47 -23.03
N GLN A 9 -38.08 -0.72 -23.23
CA GLN A 9 -38.06 0.46 -24.10
C GLN A 9 -37.89 0.12 -25.59
N GLU A 10 -37.49 -1.11 -25.90
CA GLU A 10 -37.12 -1.56 -27.25
C GLU A 10 -38.01 -2.70 -27.74
N LEU A 11 -39.22 -2.85 -27.17
CA LEU A 11 -40.14 -3.94 -27.49
C LEU A 11 -40.47 -4.00 -28.99
N ASP A 12 -40.93 -2.89 -29.55
CA ASP A 12 -41.34 -2.82 -30.95
C ASP A 12 -40.14 -2.97 -31.91
N ALA A 13 -39.02 -2.31 -31.59
CA ALA A 13 -37.83 -2.31 -32.43
C ALA A 13 -37.16 -3.69 -32.52
N LEU A 14 -37.31 -4.51 -31.49
CA LEU A 14 -36.73 -5.85 -31.39
C LEU A 14 -37.76 -6.98 -31.53
N GLU A 15 -39.02 -6.67 -31.84
CA GLU A 15 -40.11 -7.66 -31.96
C GLU A 15 -40.30 -8.52 -30.70
N ILE A 16 -40.16 -7.90 -29.52
CA ILE A 16 -40.36 -8.55 -28.22
C ILE A 16 -41.83 -8.40 -27.81
N GLU A 17 -42.51 -9.53 -27.57
CA GLU A 17 -43.86 -9.56 -27.03
C GLU A 17 -43.88 -9.21 -25.54
N THR A 18 -42.95 -9.77 -24.77
CA THR A 18 -42.90 -9.58 -23.32
C THR A 18 -41.48 -9.77 -22.78
N VAL A 19 -41.09 -8.89 -21.87
CA VAL A 19 -39.88 -9.00 -21.05
C VAL A 19 -40.29 -9.49 -19.66
N GLN A 20 -39.94 -10.74 -19.32
CA GLN A 20 -40.26 -11.33 -18.03
C GLN A 20 -39.00 -11.39 -17.16
N LYS A 21 -39.04 -10.76 -15.99
CA LYS A 21 -38.03 -10.99 -14.96
C LYS A 21 -38.37 -12.27 -14.20
N GLU A 22 -37.43 -13.19 -14.14
CA GLU A 22 -37.61 -14.46 -13.44
C GLU A 22 -37.55 -14.30 -11.92
N THR A 23 -38.29 -15.16 -11.22
CA THR A 23 -38.20 -15.26 -9.76
C THR A 23 -36.97 -16.10 -9.40
N ILE A 24 -35.88 -15.43 -9.09
CA ILE A 24 -34.60 -16.07 -8.77
C ILE A 24 -34.47 -16.42 -7.29
N HIS A 25 -33.74 -17.50 -7.01
CA HIS A 25 -33.36 -17.84 -5.65
C HIS A 25 -32.49 -16.72 -5.04
N PRO A 26 -32.72 -16.27 -3.79
CA PRO A 26 -31.98 -15.14 -3.19
C PRO A 26 -30.46 -15.32 -3.15
N ARG A 27 -29.99 -16.57 -3.18
CA ARG A 27 -28.57 -16.94 -3.14
C ARG A 27 -27.92 -17.18 -4.51
N LYS A 28 -28.69 -17.04 -5.60
CA LYS A 28 -28.19 -17.28 -6.97
C LYS A 28 -26.95 -16.43 -7.27
N SER A 29 -26.96 -15.17 -6.87
CA SER A 29 -25.93 -14.17 -7.18
C SER A 29 -24.51 -14.52 -6.72
N TYR A 30 -24.34 -15.43 -5.76
CA TYR A 30 -23.05 -15.92 -5.28
C TYR A 30 -22.89 -17.44 -5.41
N LYS A 31 -23.77 -18.10 -6.18
CA LYS A 31 -23.68 -19.52 -6.49
C LYS A 31 -22.89 -19.70 -7.79
N MET A 32 -21.68 -20.27 -7.68
CA MET A 32 -20.72 -20.33 -8.79
C MET A 32 -20.66 -21.68 -9.52
N ASN A 33 -21.46 -22.66 -9.10
CA ASN A 33 -21.49 -24.02 -9.65
C ASN A 33 -22.70 -24.30 -10.54
N SER A 34 -23.80 -23.55 -10.39
CA SER A 34 -24.95 -23.64 -11.27
C SER A 34 -25.74 -22.34 -11.28
N SER A 35 -26.53 -22.12 -12.33
CA SER A 35 -27.33 -20.90 -12.51
C SER A 35 -28.70 -21.20 -13.13
N CYS A 36 -29.50 -20.14 -13.32
CA CYS A 36 -30.79 -20.14 -14.02
C CYS A 36 -30.97 -18.79 -14.73
N ALA A 37 -31.97 -18.63 -15.59
CA ALA A 37 -32.23 -17.34 -16.24
C ALA A 37 -32.61 -16.24 -15.23
N ASP A 38 -32.14 -15.00 -15.44
CA ASP A 38 -32.62 -13.81 -14.71
C ASP A 38 -33.77 -13.11 -15.44
N ILE A 39 -33.70 -13.08 -16.77
CA ILE A 39 -34.68 -12.45 -17.65
C ILE A 39 -35.00 -13.43 -18.78
N LEU A 40 -36.27 -13.51 -19.14
CA LEU A 40 -36.76 -14.25 -20.28
C LEU A 40 -37.50 -13.30 -21.22
N LEU A 41 -37.09 -13.28 -22.49
CA LEU A 41 -37.74 -12.53 -23.56
C LEU A 41 -38.59 -13.48 -24.39
N PHE A 42 -39.80 -13.04 -24.72
CA PHE A 42 -40.71 -13.73 -25.64
C PHE A 42 -40.77 -12.97 -26.96
N ALA A 43 -40.54 -13.66 -28.07
CA ALA A 43 -40.63 -13.06 -29.40
C ALA A 43 -42.10 -12.97 -29.85
N ALA A 44 -42.49 -11.86 -30.48
CA ALA A 44 -43.81 -11.72 -31.11
C ALA A 44 -44.04 -12.78 -32.21
N HIS A 45 -42.96 -13.18 -32.89
CA HIS A 45 -42.95 -14.26 -33.87
C HIS A 45 -41.81 -15.24 -33.58
N ARG A 46 -40.70 -15.15 -34.31
CA ARG A 46 -39.49 -15.96 -34.07
C ARG A 46 -38.27 -15.17 -34.53
N TRP A 47 -37.23 -15.13 -33.70
CA TRP A 47 -35.98 -14.52 -34.08
C TRP A 47 -35.07 -15.49 -34.82
N PRO A 48 -34.46 -15.09 -35.95
CA PRO A 48 -33.31 -15.80 -36.50
C PRO A 48 -32.14 -15.64 -35.53
N MET A 49 -31.45 -16.74 -35.23
CA MET A 49 -30.44 -16.78 -34.18
C MET A 49 -29.04 -16.94 -34.78
N SER A 50 -28.04 -16.34 -34.13
CA SER A 50 -26.64 -16.57 -34.44
C SER A 50 -26.03 -17.69 -33.61
N LYS A 51 -24.85 -18.16 -34.03
CA LYS A 51 -23.99 -18.99 -33.17
C LYS A 51 -23.51 -18.18 -31.96
N PRO A 52 -23.21 -18.84 -30.83
CA PRO A 52 -22.68 -18.13 -29.67
C PRO A 52 -21.39 -17.38 -30.00
N SER A 53 -21.35 -16.08 -29.72
CA SER A 53 -20.20 -15.20 -29.96
C SER A 53 -20.08 -14.14 -28.86
N LEU A 54 -18.93 -13.47 -28.78
CA LEU A 54 -18.74 -12.36 -27.84
C LEU A 54 -19.54 -11.13 -28.27
N VAL A 55 -19.93 -10.31 -27.29
CA VAL A 55 -20.62 -9.03 -27.51
C VAL A 55 -19.79 -8.03 -28.33
N ALA A 56 -18.46 -8.13 -28.27
CA ALA A 56 -17.54 -7.28 -29.01
C ALA A 56 -17.31 -7.73 -30.47
N GLU A 57 -17.72 -8.94 -30.85
CA GLU A 57 -17.56 -9.44 -32.21
C GLU A 57 -18.59 -8.80 -33.16
N SER A 58 -18.11 -8.32 -34.32
CA SER A 58 -18.87 -7.47 -35.23
C SER A 58 -19.61 -8.19 -36.37
N LYS A 59 -19.33 -9.48 -36.59
CA LYS A 59 -19.91 -10.26 -37.69
C LYS A 59 -20.75 -11.42 -37.16
N ASP A 60 -22.05 -11.22 -37.09
CA ASP A 60 -23.01 -12.28 -36.80
C ASP A 60 -23.59 -12.86 -38.08
N VAL A 61 -23.68 -14.18 -38.14
CA VAL A 61 -24.43 -14.92 -39.15
C VAL A 61 -25.63 -15.53 -38.46
N PHE A 62 -26.83 -15.15 -38.89
CA PHE A 62 -28.10 -15.59 -38.29
C PHE A 62 -28.66 -16.83 -39.00
N ASP A 63 -27.86 -17.90 -39.05
CA ASP A 63 -28.16 -19.15 -39.74
C ASP A 63 -28.67 -20.27 -38.81
N GLN A 64 -28.81 -20.00 -37.50
CA GLN A 64 -29.26 -20.98 -36.53
C GLN A 64 -30.79 -21.08 -36.49
N LYS A 65 -31.28 -22.19 -35.91
CA LYS A 65 -32.71 -22.45 -35.75
C LYS A 65 -33.39 -21.29 -35.01
N ALA A 66 -34.43 -20.74 -35.62
CA ALA A 66 -35.18 -19.64 -35.04
C ALA A 66 -35.84 -20.02 -33.71
N SER A 67 -35.82 -19.08 -32.76
CA SER A 67 -36.34 -19.27 -31.41
C SER A 67 -37.40 -18.22 -31.06
N ASN A 68 -38.34 -18.60 -30.21
CA ASN A 68 -39.39 -17.73 -29.66
C ASN A 68 -39.10 -17.30 -28.22
N LYS A 69 -38.06 -17.86 -27.59
CA LYS A 69 -37.64 -17.57 -26.22
C LYS A 69 -36.15 -17.28 -26.18
N TYR A 70 -35.78 -16.27 -25.41
CA TYR A 70 -34.37 -15.87 -25.24
C TYR A 70 -34.10 -15.50 -23.79
N TRP A 71 -33.15 -16.18 -23.16
CA TRP A 71 -32.81 -15.93 -21.76
C TRP A 71 -31.57 -15.06 -21.61
N ILE A 72 -31.50 -14.32 -20.50
CA ILE A 72 -30.34 -13.54 -20.08
C ILE A 72 -29.96 -13.97 -18.67
N ASP A 73 -28.67 -14.25 -18.45
CA ASP A 73 -28.10 -14.58 -17.15
C ASP A 73 -26.94 -13.62 -16.82
N VAL A 74 -26.99 -13.00 -15.63
CA VAL A 74 -26.01 -12.01 -15.18
C VAL A 74 -25.16 -12.62 -14.06
N GLN A 75 -23.88 -12.83 -14.37
CA GLN A 75 -22.89 -13.41 -13.46
C GLN A 75 -21.98 -12.32 -12.89
N LEU A 76 -21.94 -12.25 -11.56
CA LEU A 76 -21.01 -11.38 -10.83
C LEU A 76 -19.77 -12.17 -10.44
N ARG A 77 -18.59 -11.56 -10.55
CA ARG A 77 -17.35 -12.13 -10.02
C ARG A 77 -16.49 -11.08 -9.36
N TRP A 78 -15.54 -11.57 -8.58
CA TRP A 78 -14.46 -10.78 -8.02
C TRP A 78 -13.14 -11.39 -8.52
N GLY A 79 -12.54 -10.80 -9.55
CA GLY A 79 -11.28 -11.30 -10.11
C GLY A 79 -10.08 -11.08 -9.18
N ASP A 80 -9.01 -11.82 -9.44
CA ASP A 80 -7.71 -11.65 -8.82
C ASP A 80 -6.65 -11.30 -9.88
N TYR A 81 -5.37 -11.28 -9.53
CA TYR A 81 -4.30 -10.94 -10.46
C TYR A 81 -4.17 -11.95 -11.61
N ASP A 82 -4.28 -13.24 -11.29
CA ASP A 82 -4.04 -14.33 -12.24
C ASP A 82 -5.27 -14.60 -13.14
N SER A 83 -6.46 -14.27 -12.64
CA SER A 83 -7.74 -14.49 -13.31
C SER A 83 -8.62 -13.25 -13.21
N HIS A 84 -8.58 -12.42 -14.26
CA HIS A 84 -9.43 -11.22 -14.44
C HIS A 84 -9.92 -11.03 -15.88
N ASP A 85 -9.62 -11.94 -16.81
CA ASP A 85 -10.18 -11.92 -18.16
C ASP A 85 -11.68 -12.27 -18.10
N ILE A 86 -12.52 -11.28 -18.38
CA ILE A 86 -13.98 -11.39 -18.28
C ILE A 86 -14.61 -12.07 -19.50
N GLU A 87 -14.00 -12.00 -20.67
CA GLU A 87 -14.50 -12.62 -21.91
C GLU A 87 -14.35 -14.13 -21.83
N ARG A 88 -13.15 -14.58 -21.44
CA ARG A 88 -12.87 -15.99 -21.19
C ARG A 88 -13.80 -16.56 -20.13
N TYR A 89 -14.05 -15.82 -19.06
CA TYR A 89 -14.96 -16.23 -17.98
C TYR A 89 -16.40 -16.38 -18.47
N ALA A 90 -16.95 -15.37 -19.16
CA ALA A 90 -18.32 -15.41 -19.66
C ALA A 90 -18.54 -16.58 -20.63
N ARG A 91 -17.59 -16.82 -21.54
CA ARG A 91 -17.62 -17.96 -22.45
C ARG A 91 -17.54 -19.30 -21.73
N ALA A 92 -16.62 -19.45 -20.79
CA ALA A 92 -16.47 -20.69 -20.02
C ALA A 92 -17.76 -21.02 -19.26
N LYS A 93 -18.33 -20.05 -18.53
CA LYS A 93 -19.57 -20.25 -17.76
C LYS A 93 -20.78 -20.51 -18.65
N PHE A 94 -20.86 -19.87 -19.81
CA PHE A 94 -21.90 -20.19 -20.80
C PHE A 94 -21.80 -21.65 -21.26
N MET A 95 -20.61 -22.12 -21.64
CA MET A 95 -20.43 -23.50 -22.08
C MET A 95 -20.69 -24.50 -20.96
N ASP A 96 -20.19 -24.23 -19.75
CA ASP A 96 -20.40 -25.09 -18.59
C ASP A 96 -21.90 -25.21 -18.25
N TYR A 97 -22.61 -24.09 -18.11
CA TYR A 97 -23.99 -24.11 -17.62
C TYR A 97 -25.02 -24.52 -18.68
N THR A 98 -24.70 -24.39 -19.97
CA THR A 98 -25.61 -24.84 -21.03
C THR A 98 -25.46 -26.32 -21.38
N THR A 99 -24.37 -26.95 -20.94
CA THR A 99 -24.10 -28.37 -21.16
C THR A 99 -24.29 -29.23 -19.90
N ASP A 100 -24.21 -28.63 -18.72
CA ASP A 100 -24.46 -29.30 -17.44
C ASP A 100 -25.96 -29.49 -17.14
N ASN A 101 -26.29 -30.55 -16.41
CA ASN A 101 -27.65 -30.89 -16.01
C ASN A 101 -28.11 -30.17 -14.73
N MET A 102 -27.22 -29.51 -13.98
CA MET A 102 -27.61 -28.77 -12.77
C MET A 102 -28.17 -27.37 -13.04
N SER A 103 -27.88 -26.80 -14.22
CA SER A 103 -28.37 -25.50 -14.65
C SER A 103 -29.47 -25.69 -15.68
N ILE A 104 -30.65 -25.11 -15.44
CA ILE A 104 -31.81 -25.28 -16.31
C ILE A 104 -32.18 -23.92 -16.88
N TYR A 105 -32.13 -23.82 -18.22
CA TYR A 105 -32.55 -22.64 -18.96
C TYR A 105 -33.83 -22.91 -19.75
N PRO A 106 -34.74 -21.91 -19.89
CA PRO A 106 -36.03 -22.10 -20.57
C PRO A 106 -35.95 -22.34 -22.08
N ALA A 107 -34.78 -22.11 -22.70
CA ALA A 107 -34.54 -22.25 -24.12
C ALA A 107 -33.04 -22.54 -24.39
N PRO A 108 -32.68 -23.14 -25.53
CA PRO A 108 -31.28 -23.37 -25.90
C PRO A 108 -30.57 -22.09 -26.36
N THR A 109 -31.30 -20.98 -26.50
CA THR A 109 -30.79 -19.69 -27.01
C THR A 109 -30.85 -18.63 -25.92
N GLY A 110 -29.71 -18.00 -25.64
CA GLY A 110 -29.61 -16.91 -24.69
C GLY A 110 -28.20 -16.37 -24.56
N VAL A 111 -28.00 -15.48 -23.60
CA VAL A 111 -26.71 -14.81 -23.36
C VAL A 111 -26.35 -14.75 -21.89
N MET A 112 -25.06 -14.94 -21.62
CA MET A 112 -24.47 -14.74 -20.30
C MET A 112 -23.64 -13.48 -20.25
N ILE A 113 -23.91 -12.64 -19.27
CA ILE A 113 -23.24 -11.36 -19.04
C ILE A 113 -22.35 -11.51 -17.80
N GLY A 114 -21.04 -11.38 -17.97
CA GLY A 114 -20.09 -11.37 -16.86
C GLY A 114 -19.73 -9.95 -16.43
N LEU A 115 -19.74 -9.68 -15.12
CA LEU A 115 -19.24 -8.44 -14.51
C LEU A 115 -18.14 -8.76 -13.50
N ASP A 116 -16.94 -8.23 -13.74
CA ASP A 116 -15.86 -8.23 -12.74
C ASP A 116 -15.95 -6.98 -11.86
N LEU A 117 -16.33 -7.19 -10.60
CA LEU A 117 -16.52 -6.12 -9.62
C LEU A 117 -15.21 -5.52 -9.11
N ALA A 118 -14.11 -6.29 -9.16
CA ALA A 118 -12.80 -5.82 -8.71
C ALA A 118 -12.14 -4.93 -9.77
N TYR A 119 -12.18 -5.38 -11.04
CA TYR A 119 -11.54 -4.69 -12.16
C TYR A 119 -12.47 -3.75 -12.93
N ASN A 120 -13.75 -3.71 -12.57
CA ASN A 120 -14.77 -2.89 -13.25
C ASN A 120 -14.89 -3.22 -14.76
N LEU A 121 -14.72 -4.50 -15.11
CA LEU A 121 -14.80 -5.02 -16.47
C LEU A 121 -16.14 -5.73 -16.68
N HIS A 122 -16.62 -5.75 -17.93
CA HIS A 122 -17.79 -6.54 -18.30
C HIS A 122 -17.62 -7.10 -19.72
N SER A 123 -18.25 -8.24 -19.98
CA SER A 123 -18.43 -8.79 -21.32
C SER A 123 -19.63 -9.71 -21.33
N ALA A 124 -20.04 -10.16 -22.50
CA ALA A 124 -21.12 -11.13 -22.65
C ALA A 124 -20.82 -12.12 -23.78
N PHE A 125 -21.26 -13.36 -23.58
CA PHE A 125 -21.12 -14.45 -24.54
C PHE A 125 -22.43 -15.23 -24.63
N GLY A 126 -22.87 -15.50 -25.86
CA GLY A 126 -24.09 -16.27 -26.11
C GLY A 126 -24.61 -16.08 -27.52
N ASN A 127 -25.80 -16.60 -27.77
CA ASN A 127 -26.50 -16.41 -29.05
C ASN A 127 -26.98 -14.97 -29.19
N TRP A 128 -27.13 -14.50 -30.42
CA TRP A 128 -27.66 -13.17 -30.70
C TRP A 128 -28.81 -13.25 -31.70
N PHE A 129 -29.77 -12.34 -31.53
CA PHE A 129 -30.79 -12.06 -32.53
C PHE A 129 -30.55 -10.65 -33.09
N PRO A 130 -31.09 -10.31 -34.26
CA PRO A 130 -30.87 -8.99 -34.87
C PRO A 130 -31.17 -7.85 -33.89
N GLY A 131 -30.23 -6.91 -33.75
CA GLY A 131 -30.37 -5.74 -32.86
C GLY A 131 -30.01 -5.97 -31.39
N SER A 132 -29.96 -7.21 -30.89
CA SER A 132 -29.75 -7.45 -29.45
C SER A 132 -28.34 -7.14 -28.97
N LYS A 133 -27.32 -7.46 -29.78
CA LYS A 133 -25.91 -7.20 -29.48
C LYS A 133 -25.57 -5.71 -29.30
N PRO A 134 -25.88 -4.81 -30.28
CA PRO A 134 -25.59 -3.38 -30.12
C PRO A 134 -26.38 -2.75 -28.96
N LEU A 135 -27.64 -3.17 -28.75
CA LEU A 135 -28.42 -2.70 -27.60
C LEU A 135 -27.74 -3.08 -26.28
N LEU A 136 -27.35 -4.34 -26.13
CA LEU A 136 -26.72 -4.82 -24.90
C LEU A 136 -25.39 -4.12 -24.63
N ALA A 137 -24.56 -3.92 -25.66
CA ALA A 137 -23.29 -3.21 -25.54
C ALA A 137 -23.50 -1.76 -25.04
N GLN A 138 -24.48 -1.04 -25.59
CA GLN A 138 -24.79 0.33 -25.14
C GLN A 138 -25.37 0.33 -23.72
N ALA A 139 -26.28 -0.59 -23.43
CA ALA A 139 -26.92 -0.73 -22.12
C ALA A 139 -25.90 -0.99 -21.02
N MET A 140 -25.00 -1.95 -21.20
CA MET A 140 -23.99 -2.29 -20.21
C MET A 140 -22.99 -1.16 -19.98
N ASN A 141 -22.58 -0.44 -21.03
CA ASN A 141 -21.74 0.74 -20.90
C ASN A 141 -22.40 1.84 -20.04
N LYS A 142 -23.72 2.03 -20.18
CA LYS A 142 -24.48 2.98 -19.36
C LYS A 142 -24.63 2.47 -17.92
N ILE A 143 -25.06 1.23 -17.72
CA ILE A 143 -25.25 0.61 -16.40
C ILE A 143 -23.96 0.62 -15.60
N MET A 144 -22.82 0.24 -16.19
CA MET A 144 -21.53 0.27 -15.51
C MET A 144 -21.19 1.68 -15.02
N LYS A 145 -21.61 2.75 -15.71
CA LYS A 145 -21.34 4.12 -15.27
C LYS A 145 -22.34 4.62 -14.21
N SER A 146 -23.64 4.38 -14.42
CA SER A 146 -24.71 5.06 -13.67
C SER A 146 -25.42 4.20 -12.63
N ASN A 147 -25.11 2.90 -12.49
CA ASN A 147 -25.81 2.04 -11.54
C ASN A 147 -25.51 2.45 -10.08
N PRO A 148 -26.52 2.74 -9.25
CA PRO A 148 -26.33 3.18 -7.86
C PRO A 148 -25.61 2.14 -6.98
N ALA A 149 -25.85 0.84 -7.17
CA ALA A 149 -25.20 -0.20 -6.37
C ALA A 149 -23.71 -0.32 -6.70
N LEU A 150 -23.33 -0.24 -7.99
CA LEU A 150 -21.92 -0.19 -8.41
C LEU A 150 -21.23 1.09 -7.93
N TYR A 151 -21.94 2.23 -7.92
CA TYR A 151 -21.43 3.46 -7.32
C TYR A 151 -21.12 3.28 -5.83
N VAL A 152 -22.06 2.73 -5.06
CA VAL A 152 -21.86 2.45 -3.62
C VAL A 152 -20.69 1.50 -3.40
N LEU A 153 -20.52 0.46 -4.22
CA LEU A 153 -19.37 -0.44 -4.15
C LEU A 153 -18.04 0.32 -4.35
N ARG A 154 -17.93 1.13 -5.40
CA ARG A 154 -16.74 1.93 -5.69
C ARG A 154 -16.43 2.91 -4.57
N GLU A 155 -17.46 3.56 -4.03
CA GLU A 155 -17.29 4.48 -2.89
C GLU A 155 -16.81 3.75 -1.63
N ARG A 156 -17.32 2.54 -1.35
CA ARG A 156 -16.81 1.73 -0.23
C ARG A 156 -15.35 1.33 -0.42
N ILE A 157 -14.97 0.90 -1.63
CA ILE A 157 -13.58 0.59 -1.97
C ILE A 157 -12.71 1.83 -1.80
N ARG A 158 -13.12 2.98 -2.34
CA ARG A 158 -12.41 4.27 -2.20
C ARG A 158 -12.26 4.67 -0.74
N LYS A 159 -13.32 4.60 0.07
CA LYS A 159 -13.28 4.90 1.50
C LYS A 159 -12.37 3.93 2.28
N GLY A 160 -12.32 2.66 1.88
CA GLY A 160 -11.37 1.69 2.42
C GLY A 160 -9.92 2.05 2.11
N LEU A 161 -9.66 2.63 0.94
CA LEU A 161 -8.32 2.97 0.44
C LEU A 161 -7.87 4.40 0.80
N HIS A 162 -8.79 5.36 0.99
CA HIS A 162 -8.53 6.79 1.22
C HIS A 162 -8.85 7.20 2.66
N GLN A 163 -8.14 6.63 3.63
CA GLN A 163 -8.28 7.05 5.02
C GLN A 163 -7.29 8.18 5.32
N ILE A 164 -7.80 9.35 5.74
CA ILE A 164 -6.98 10.38 6.40
C ILE A 164 -6.54 9.79 7.72
N LYS A 165 -5.23 9.61 7.87
CA LYS A 165 -4.61 9.04 9.08
C LYS A 165 -3.72 10.08 9.71
N TRP A 166 -3.75 10.17 11.04
CA TRP A 166 -2.78 10.95 11.79
C TRP A 166 -1.91 10.05 12.64
N PHE A 167 -0.62 10.36 12.68
CA PHE A 167 0.24 9.94 13.77
C PHE A 167 0.21 10.97 14.88
N VAL A 168 0.12 10.51 16.12
CA VAL A 168 0.24 11.36 17.32
C VAL A 168 1.41 10.84 18.15
N ASP A 169 2.39 11.71 18.37
CA ASP A 169 3.51 11.47 19.28
C ASP A 169 3.48 12.47 20.43
N ASP A 170 3.42 11.94 21.65
CA ASP A 170 3.40 12.68 22.91
C ASP A 170 4.76 12.65 23.63
N THR A 171 5.81 12.15 22.97
CA THR A 171 7.14 11.92 23.58
C THR A 171 7.75 13.19 24.15
N ASN A 172 7.54 14.31 23.46
CA ASN A 172 8.14 15.59 23.80
C ASN A 172 7.19 16.59 24.48
N VAL A 173 6.06 16.12 25.01
CA VAL A 173 5.05 16.99 25.61
C VAL A 173 5.47 17.48 27.00
N TYR A 174 5.84 16.57 27.89
CA TYR A 174 6.35 16.94 29.22
C TYR A 174 7.86 16.68 29.27
N ARG A 175 8.63 17.77 29.24
CA ARG A 175 10.09 17.75 29.23
C ARG A 175 10.63 18.48 30.44
N VAL A 176 11.74 17.99 30.98
CA VAL A 176 12.37 18.56 32.18
C VAL A 176 13.88 18.75 31.98
N THR A 177 14.42 19.78 32.62
CA THR A 177 15.86 19.95 32.84
C THR A 177 16.18 19.65 34.29
N ILE A 178 17.21 18.84 34.51
CA ILE A 178 17.69 18.51 35.85
C ILE A 178 18.72 19.57 36.25
N HIS A 179 18.57 20.15 37.43
CA HIS A 179 19.53 21.07 38.03
C HIS A 179 19.87 20.60 39.44
N ARG A 180 21.08 20.89 39.88
CA ARG A 180 21.52 20.58 41.24
C ARG A 180 21.26 21.80 42.12
N THR A 181 20.57 21.60 43.24
CA THR A 181 20.37 22.65 44.24
C THR A 181 21.68 22.92 44.99
N PHE A 182 21.72 24.05 45.70
CA PHE A 182 22.86 24.40 46.55
C PHE A 182 23.14 23.32 47.61
N GLU A 183 22.08 22.67 48.12
CA GLU A 183 22.15 21.57 49.09
C GLU A 183 22.61 20.23 48.47
N GLY A 184 22.90 20.21 47.16
CA GLY A 184 23.39 19.03 46.46
C GLY A 184 22.31 18.09 45.92
N ASN A 185 21.03 18.35 46.21
CA ASN A 185 19.89 17.58 45.71
C ASN A 185 19.64 17.83 44.22
N LEU A 186 19.14 16.82 43.49
CA LEU A 186 18.73 16.96 42.10
C LEU A 186 17.25 17.36 42.03
N THR A 187 16.96 18.48 41.39
CA THR A 187 15.61 19.00 41.16
C THR A 187 15.32 19.10 39.67
N THR A 188 14.05 18.91 39.29
CA THR A 188 13.60 19.00 37.90
C THR A 188 12.85 20.30 37.68
N LYS A 189 13.11 20.97 36.55
CA LYS A 189 12.35 22.13 36.09
C LYS A 189 11.70 21.80 34.75
N PRO A 190 10.39 22.02 34.58
CA PRO A 190 9.75 21.81 33.30
C PRO A 190 10.22 22.85 32.28
N ILE A 191 10.32 22.42 31.03
CA ILE A 191 10.56 23.29 29.87
C ILE A 191 9.42 23.13 28.86
N ASN A 192 9.36 24.02 27.87
CA ASN A 192 8.38 23.92 26.81
C ASN A 192 8.48 22.58 26.08
N GLY A 193 7.32 21.99 25.82
CA GLY A 193 7.16 20.77 25.04
C GLY A 193 6.33 20.99 23.80
N ALA A 194 6.11 19.92 23.05
CA ALA A 194 5.21 19.96 21.91
C ALA A 194 4.53 18.61 21.67
N ILE A 195 3.28 18.67 21.21
CA ILE A 195 2.57 17.54 20.62
C ILE A 195 2.85 17.53 19.13
N PHE A 196 3.20 16.37 18.60
CA PHE A 196 3.46 16.16 17.18
C PHE A 196 2.30 15.38 16.55
N ILE A 197 1.51 16.04 15.69
CA ILE A 197 0.39 15.42 14.97
C ILE A 197 0.66 15.50 13.47
N PHE A 198 0.73 14.36 12.80
CA PHE A 198 1.28 14.28 11.45
C PHE A 198 0.44 13.44 10.50
N ASN A 199 0.16 13.98 9.31
CA ASN A 199 -0.47 13.26 8.21
C ASN A 199 0.60 12.68 7.27
N PRO A 200 0.82 11.34 7.25
CA PRO A 200 1.86 10.71 6.45
C PRO A 200 1.59 10.76 4.94
N ARG A 201 0.36 11.05 4.52
CA ARG A 201 0.04 11.17 3.09
C ARG A 201 0.41 12.54 2.55
N THR A 202 0.02 13.60 3.26
CA THR A 202 0.14 14.99 2.77
C THR A 202 1.41 15.68 3.23
N GLY A 203 2.06 15.19 4.29
CA GLY A 203 3.18 15.90 4.91
C GLY A 203 2.75 16.93 5.95
N GLN A 204 1.43 17.16 6.11
CA GLN A 204 0.92 18.17 7.03
C GLN A 204 1.25 17.80 8.48
N LEU A 205 1.89 18.73 9.17
CA LEU A 205 2.29 18.63 10.56
C LEU A 205 1.61 19.73 11.36
N PHE A 206 0.80 19.33 12.33
CA PHE A 206 0.29 20.20 13.38
C PHE A 206 1.20 20.07 14.60
N LEU A 207 1.98 21.11 14.86
CA LEU A 207 2.89 21.17 16.00
C LEU A 207 2.27 22.07 17.07
N LYS A 208 1.69 21.46 18.11
CA LYS A 208 1.12 22.21 19.25
C LYS A 208 2.19 22.41 20.30
N VAL A 209 2.60 23.66 20.52
CA VAL A 209 3.51 24.03 21.60
C VAL A 209 2.76 24.01 22.93
N ILE A 210 3.32 23.31 23.91
CA ILE A 210 2.83 23.26 25.28
C ILE A 210 3.78 24.06 26.17
N HIS A 211 3.31 25.24 26.58
CA HIS A 211 4.08 26.16 27.40
C HIS A 211 4.17 25.68 28.86
N THR A 212 5.26 26.04 29.55
CA THR A 212 5.49 25.67 30.97
C THR A 212 4.37 26.05 31.94
N SER A 213 3.59 27.08 31.62
CA SER A 213 2.44 27.52 32.44
C SER A 213 1.39 26.43 32.63
N VAL A 214 1.25 25.48 31.70
CA VAL A 214 0.31 24.36 31.80
C VAL A 214 0.64 23.44 32.99
N TRP A 215 1.90 23.40 33.42
CA TRP A 215 2.38 22.55 34.50
C TRP A 215 2.31 23.22 35.88
N ALA A 216 2.06 24.55 35.93
CA ALA A 216 2.09 25.32 37.16
C ALA A 216 1.00 24.86 38.14
N GLY A 217 1.39 24.58 39.39
CA GLY A 217 0.47 24.13 40.44
C GLY A 217 -0.05 22.70 40.30
N GLN A 218 0.39 21.95 39.28
CA GLN A 218 -0.09 20.60 38.99
C GLN A 218 0.81 19.52 39.59
N LYS A 219 0.21 18.35 39.88
CA LYS A 219 0.93 17.14 40.34
C LYS A 219 0.74 16.01 39.33
N ARG A 220 1.56 14.96 39.41
CA ARG A 220 1.52 13.79 38.51
C ARG A 220 1.62 14.18 37.03
N LEU A 221 2.57 15.05 36.72
CA LEU A 221 2.72 15.71 35.42
C LEU A 221 2.87 14.73 34.25
N GLY A 222 3.48 13.55 34.47
CA GLY A 222 3.58 12.52 33.44
C GLY A 222 2.23 11.94 33.00
N GLN A 223 1.26 11.81 33.92
CA GLN A 223 -0.10 11.42 33.56
C GLN A 223 -0.85 12.59 32.92
N LEU A 224 -0.73 13.78 33.52
CA LEU A 224 -1.36 14.99 33.00
C LEU A 224 -0.95 15.28 31.55
N ALA A 225 0.30 15.03 31.17
CA ALA A 225 0.79 15.24 29.81
C ALA A 225 -0.01 14.45 28.76
N LYS A 226 -0.39 13.21 29.08
CA LYS A 226 -1.18 12.34 28.18
C LYS A 226 -2.60 12.86 28.02
N TRP A 227 -3.24 13.22 29.12
CA TRP A 227 -4.59 13.81 29.11
C TRP A 227 -4.63 15.16 28.38
N LYS A 228 -3.65 16.04 28.63
CA LYS A 228 -3.50 17.29 27.89
C LYS A 228 -3.24 17.07 26.41
N THR A 229 -2.49 16.03 26.05
CA THR A 229 -2.30 15.68 24.64
C THR A 229 -3.61 15.25 24.00
N ALA A 230 -4.38 14.39 24.65
CA ALA A 230 -5.66 13.92 24.13
C ALA A 230 -6.69 15.06 24.01
N GLU A 231 -6.73 15.96 24.98
CA GLU A 231 -7.57 17.17 24.96
C GLU A 231 -7.26 18.05 23.74
N GLU A 232 -5.97 18.34 23.49
CA GLU A 232 -5.53 19.17 22.37
C GLU A 232 -5.74 18.48 21.01
N VAL A 233 -5.54 17.16 20.92
CA VAL A 233 -5.86 16.38 19.72
C VAL A 233 -7.37 16.44 19.44
N ALA A 234 -8.21 16.25 20.45
CA ALA A 234 -9.67 16.32 20.28
C ALA A 234 -10.15 17.73 19.92
N ALA A 235 -9.54 18.78 20.51
CA ALA A 235 -9.81 20.16 20.13
C ALA A 235 -9.45 20.45 18.67
N LEU A 236 -8.33 19.91 18.18
CA LEU A 236 -7.95 20.01 16.77
C LEU A 236 -8.92 19.25 15.85
N VAL A 237 -9.38 18.06 16.23
CA VAL A 237 -10.39 17.33 15.44
C VAL A 237 -11.70 18.14 15.37
N ARG A 238 -12.13 18.76 16.49
CA ARG A 238 -13.32 19.62 16.54
C ARG A 238 -13.21 20.87 15.67
N SER A 239 -12.01 21.40 15.47
CA SER A 239 -11.82 22.62 14.66
C SER A 239 -11.81 22.35 13.15
N LEU A 240 -11.70 21.10 12.72
CA LEU A 240 -11.67 20.73 11.31
C LEU A 240 -13.08 20.40 10.76
N PRO A 241 -13.35 20.73 9.48
CA PRO A 241 -14.51 20.22 8.76
C PRO A 241 -14.56 18.68 8.75
N VAL A 242 -15.77 18.11 8.68
CA VAL A 242 -15.99 16.65 8.77
C VAL A 242 -15.26 15.86 7.67
N GLU A 243 -15.02 16.52 6.53
CA GLU A 243 -14.28 16.00 5.38
C GLU A 243 -12.78 15.88 5.64
N GLU A 244 -12.21 16.75 6.49
CA GLU A 244 -10.78 16.80 6.83
C GLU A 244 -10.46 16.01 8.11
N GLN A 245 -11.48 15.66 8.89
CA GLN A 245 -11.30 14.88 10.11
C GLN A 245 -10.66 13.51 9.81
N PRO A 246 -9.67 13.08 10.62
CA PRO A 246 -9.02 11.79 10.44
C PRO A 246 -10.03 10.66 10.62
N LYS A 247 -9.90 9.59 9.84
CA LYS A 247 -10.64 8.34 10.08
C LYS A 247 -9.86 7.37 10.95
N GLN A 248 -8.56 7.58 11.08
CA GLN A 248 -7.69 6.78 11.93
C GLN A 248 -6.66 7.67 12.63
N ILE A 249 -6.50 7.50 13.94
CA ILE A 249 -5.41 8.10 14.73
C ILE A 249 -4.52 6.97 15.21
N ILE A 250 -3.23 7.05 14.88
CA ILE A 250 -2.21 6.08 15.25
C ILE A 250 -1.31 6.73 16.30
N VAL A 251 -1.30 6.20 17.51
CA VAL A 251 -0.42 6.68 18.59
C VAL A 251 0.90 5.93 18.59
N THR A 252 1.99 6.65 18.81
CA THR A 252 3.32 6.03 18.96
C THR A 252 3.48 5.30 20.30
N ARG A 253 2.79 5.76 21.34
CA ARG A 253 2.88 5.20 22.70
C ARG A 253 1.52 4.68 23.17
N LYS A 254 1.48 3.41 23.58
CA LYS A 254 0.24 2.73 24.03
C LYS A 254 -0.48 3.45 25.18
N GLY A 255 0.25 4.19 26.02
CA GLY A 255 -0.33 4.99 27.11
C GLY A 255 -1.21 6.16 26.66
N MET A 256 -1.29 6.46 25.36
CA MET A 256 -2.19 7.47 24.79
C MET A 256 -3.54 6.91 24.32
N LEU A 257 -3.72 5.58 24.31
CA LEU A 257 -4.96 4.95 23.84
C LEU A 257 -6.15 5.38 24.71
N ASP A 258 -6.11 5.07 26.01
CA ASP A 258 -7.23 5.37 26.92
C ASP A 258 -7.59 6.86 26.96
N PRO A 259 -6.64 7.81 27.10
CA PRO A 259 -6.98 9.23 27.10
C PRO A 259 -7.65 9.69 25.79
N LEU A 260 -7.20 9.20 24.63
CA LEU A 260 -7.81 9.56 23.35
C LEU A 260 -9.19 8.93 23.18
N GLU A 261 -9.39 7.68 23.62
CA GLU A 261 -10.70 7.04 23.58
C GLU A 261 -11.74 7.84 24.39
N VAL A 262 -11.35 8.34 25.56
CA VAL A 262 -12.21 9.18 26.40
C VAL A 262 -12.49 10.55 25.75
N HIS A 263 -11.46 11.23 25.23
CA HIS A 263 -11.63 12.58 24.66
C HIS A 263 -12.29 12.60 23.28
N LEU A 264 -12.30 11.47 22.56
CA LEU A 264 -12.89 11.33 21.22
C LEU A 264 -14.21 10.55 21.21
N LEU A 265 -14.89 10.41 22.36
CA LEU A 265 -16.24 9.80 22.44
C LEU A 265 -17.26 10.49 21.52
N ASP A 266 -17.10 11.80 21.30
CA ASP A 266 -17.93 12.59 20.36
C ASP A 266 -17.70 12.21 18.88
N PHE A 267 -16.66 11.42 18.59
CA PHE A 267 -16.20 11.06 17.25
C PHE A 267 -16.13 9.53 17.05
N PRO A 268 -17.27 8.81 17.06
CA PRO A 268 -17.32 7.34 17.03
C PRO A 268 -16.75 6.72 15.74
N ASN A 269 -16.57 7.52 14.69
CA ASN A 269 -16.02 7.07 13.40
C ASN A 269 -14.49 7.12 13.32
N ILE A 270 -13.81 7.62 14.37
CA ILE A 270 -12.35 7.71 14.40
C ILE A 270 -11.79 6.47 15.07
N VAL A 271 -11.04 5.68 14.31
CA VAL A 271 -10.38 4.48 14.85
C VAL A 271 -9.06 4.86 15.50
N ILE A 272 -8.90 4.56 16.78
CA ILE A 272 -7.65 4.78 17.52
C ILE A 272 -6.85 3.47 17.51
N LYS A 273 -5.57 3.51 17.11
CA LYS A 273 -4.67 2.34 17.10
C LYS A 273 -3.31 2.67 17.70
N GLY A 274 -2.71 1.69 18.38
CA GLY A 274 -1.30 1.74 18.77
C GLY A 274 -0.39 1.33 17.61
N SER A 275 0.74 2.01 17.46
CA SER A 275 1.84 1.54 16.63
C SER A 275 2.67 0.49 17.38
N GLU A 276 2.97 -0.64 16.73
CA GLU A 276 4.01 -1.57 17.20
C GLU A 276 5.41 -1.13 16.75
N LEU A 277 5.50 -0.17 15.81
CA LEU A 277 6.76 0.42 15.36
C LEU A 277 7.13 1.62 16.24
N GLN A 278 8.38 1.65 16.71
CA GLN A 278 8.92 2.77 17.49
C GLN A 278 9.43 3.89 16.58
N LEU A 279 8.50 4.60 15.93
CA LEU A 279 8.82 5.67 14.98
C LEU A 279 9.60 6.82 15.63
N PRO A 280 10.60 7.42 14.95
CA PRO A 280 11.54 8.35 15.54
C PRO A 280 11.03 9.81 15.59
N PHE A 281 9.72 10.05 15.71
CA PHE A 281 9.14 11.40 15.67
C PHE A 281 9.65 12.32 16.79
N GLN A 282 10.09 11.75 17.92
CA GLN A 282 10.75 12.52 18.97
C GLN A 282 12.00 13.28 18.50
N ALA A 283 12.66 12.82 17.43
CA ALA A 283 13.84 13.47 16.87
C ALA A 283 13.52 14.77 16.13
N CYS A 284 12.24 15.08 15.86
CA CYS A 284 11.85 16.35 15.26
C CYS A 284 12.34 17.56 16.07
N LEU A 285 12.42 17.47 17.40
CA LEU A 285 12.97 18.56 18.23
C LEU A 285 14.47 18.82 18.02
N LYS A 286 15.19 17.89 17.39
CA LYS A 286 16.61 18.08 17.06
C LYS A 286 16.80 18.95 15.80
N ILE A 287 15.71 19.26 15.09
CA ILE A 287 15.68 20.19 13.97
C ILE A 287 15.61 21.61 14.53
N ASP A 288 16.60 22.43 14.17
CA ASP A 288 16.80 23.75 14.80
C ASP A 288 15.57 24.66 14.65
N LYS A 289 14.89 24.62 13.50
CA LYS A 289 13.65 25.38 13.24
C LYS A 289 12.55 25.06 14.27
N PHE A 290 12.37 23.79 14.61
CA PHE A 290 11.35 23.36 15.58
C PHE A 290 11.83 23.57 17.02
N GLY A 291 13.08 23.22 17.31
CA GLY A 291 13.67 23.41 18.64
C GLY A 291 13.61 24.86 19.09
N ASP A 292 14.05 25.79 18.24
CA ASP A 292 14.04 27.23 18.54
C ASP A 292 12.62 27.77 18.72
N LEU A 293 11.69 27.39 17.84
CA LEU A 293 10.30 27.80 17.91
C LEU A 293 9.68 27.41 19.27
N ILE A 294 9.91 26.18 19.71
CA ILE A 294 9.34 25.66 20.96
C ILE A 294 10.00 26.32 22.18
N LEU A 295 11.31 26.49 22.18
CA LEU A 295 12.04 27.09 23.30
C LEU A 295 11.72 28.58 23.48
N LYS A 296 11.53 29.32 22.38
CA LYS A 296 11.26 30.77 22.42
C LYS A 296 9.78 31.11 22.63
N ALA A 297 8.87 30.15 22.53
CA ALA A 297 7.45 30.39 22.71
C ALA A 297 7.10 30.84 24.14
N THR A 298 6.33 31.92 24.25
CA THR A 298 5.86 32.50 25.52
C THR A 298 4.45 32.05 25.89
N GLU A 299 3.72 31.40 24.97
CA GLU A 299 2.36 30.92 25.16
C GLU A 299 2.10 29.62 24.37
N PRO A 300 1.06 28.84 24.74
CA PRO A 300 0.64 27.68 23.94
C PRO A 300 0.09 28.12 22.59
N GLN A 301 0.60 27.55 21.50
CA GLN A 301 0.19 27.89 20.14
C GLN A 301 0.23 26.68 19.21
N MET A 302 -0.66 26.65 18.23
CA MET A 302 -0.67 25.64 17.16
C MET A 302 0.05 26.20 15.95
N VAL A 303 1.08 25.50 15.48
CA VAL A 303 1.85 25.91 14.30
C VAL A 303 1.75 24.84 13.22
N LEU A 304 1.37 25.26 12.01
CA LEU A 304 1.21 24.37 10.87
C LEU A 304 2.49 24.35 10.04
N PHE A 305 2.94 23.14 9.70
CA PHE A 305 4.05 22.91 8.78
C PHE A 305 3.64 21.90 7.70
N ASN A 306 4.36 21.91 6.59
CA ASN A 306 4.43 20.76 5.69
C ASN A 306 5.83 20.15 5.82
N ILE A 307 5.95 19.02 6.53
CA ILE A 307 7.24 18.38 6.80
C ILE A 307 7.87 17.74 5.56
N TYR A 308 7.12 17.59 4.47
CA TYR A 308 7.65 17.11 3.19
C TYR A 308 8.19 18.22 2.31
N ASP A 309 8.03 19.49 2.70
CA ASP A 309 8.31 20.64 1.84
C ASP A 309 7.69 20.42 0.45
N ASP A 310 8.52 20.30 -0.59
CA ASP A 310 8.13 20.12 -1.99
C ASP A 310 8.26 18.68 -2.52
N TRP A 311 8.61 17.69 -1.68
CA TRP A 311 8.91 16.33 -2.15
C TRP A 311 7.78 15.67 -2.94
N LEU A 312 6.52 15.97 -2.62
CA LEU A 312 5.37 15.39 -3.31
C LEU A 312 5.23 15.81 -4.78
N LYS A 313 6.04 16.78 -5.26
CA LYS A 313 6.11 17.14 -6.68
C LYS A 313 6.81 16.07 -7.52
N THR A 314 7.82 15.39 -6.97
CA THR A 314 8.65 14.42 -7.70
C THR A 314 8.55 12.99 -7.19
N ILE A 315 8.17 12.79 -5.92
CA ILE A 315 8.07 11.45 -5.31
C ILE A 315 6.70 11.17 -4.68
N SER A 316 6.38 9.89 -4.57
CA SER A 316 5.14 9.44 -3.92
C SER A 316 5.13 9.76 -2.42
N SER A 317 3.94 9.84 -1.82
CA SER A 317 3.79 10.03 -0.37
C SER A 317 4.45 8.91 0.45
N TYR A 318 4.48 7.68 -0.07
CA TYR A 318 5.15 6.56 0.57
C TYR A 318 6.67 6.75 0.61
N THR A 319 7.25 7.19 -0.51
CA THR A 319 8.68 7.50 -0.61
C THR A 319 9.04 8.69 0.28
N ALA A 320 8.21 9.74 0.28
CA ALA A 320 8.40 10.92 1.14
C ALA A 320 8.35 10.55 2.63
N PHE A 321 7.39 9.72 3.04
CA PHE A 321 7.31 9.19 4.40
C PHE A 321 8.56 8.38 4.78
N SER A 322 9.01 7.51 3.88
CA SER A 322 10.19 6.67 4.11
C SER A 322 11.47 7.52 4.25
N ARG A 323 11.63 8.55 3.40
CA ARG A 323 12.70 9.56 3.50
C ARG A 323 12.65 10.27 4.85
N LEU A 324 11.48 10.74 5.27
CA LEU A 324 11.31 11.41 6.55
C LEU A 324 11.73 10.52 7.73
N VAL A 325 11.23 9.28 7.77
CA VAL A 325 11.55 8.33 8.85
C VAL A 325 13.05 8.04 8.88
N LEU A 326 13.68 7.89 7.72
CA LEU A 326 15.12 7.69 7.61
C LEU A 326 15.91 8.87 8.19
N ILE A 327 15.55 10.10 7.82
CA ILE A 327 16.21 11.31 8.33
C ILE A 327 16.03 11.43 9.85
N LEU A 328 14.80 11.27 10.34
CA LEU A 328 14.50 11.38 11.77
C LEU A 328 15.19 10.27 12.58
N ARG A 329 15.29 9.04 12.04
CA ARG A 329 16.04 7.95 12.68
C ARG A 329 17.52 8.27 12.74
N ALA A 330 18.10 8.78 11.66
CA ALA A 330 19.50 9.17 11.62
C ALA A 330 19.78 10.29 12.64
N LEU A 331 18.94 11.33 12.69
CA LEU A 331 19.03 12.39 13.70
C LEU A 331 18.86 11.84 15.13
N HIS A 332 18.03 10.83 15.32
CA HIS A 332 17.87 10.16 16.62
C HIS A 332 19.18 9.47 17.04
N VAL A 333 19.78 8.70 16.13
CA VAL A 333 21.01 7.92 16.33
C VAL A 333 22.25 8.80 16.50
N ASN A 334 22.51 9.70 15.55
CA ASN A 334 23.65 10.60 15.58
C ASN A 334 23.27 11.95 14.95
N ASN A 335 23.01 12.93 15.82
CA ASN A 335 22.51 14.24 15.41
C ASN A 335 23.54 15.00 14.55
N GLU A 336 24.79 15.08 15.01
CA GLU A 336 25.83 15.88 14.37
C GLU A 336 26.19 15.36 12.98
N LYS A 337 26.47 14.04 12.85
CA LYS A 337 26.78 13.43 11.57
C LYS A 337 25.61 13.53 10.60
N SER A 338 24.38 13.34 11.06
CA SER A 338 23.20 13.47 10.20
C SER A 338 23.04 14.89 9.67
N LYS A 339 23.25 15.92 10.51
CA LYS A 339 23.23 17.32 10.06
C LYS A 339 24.31 17.61 9.02
N MET A 340 25.51 17.05 9.18
CA MET A 340 26.58 17.16 8.18
C MET A 340 26.21 16.48 6.86
N LEU A 341 25.63 15.28 6.91
CA LEU A 341 25.21 14.54 5.72
C LEU A 341 24.07 15.24 4.96
N LEU A 342 23.14 15.88 5.68
CA LEU A 342 22.05 16.64 5.05
C LEU A 342 22.54 17.91 4.35
N LYS A 343 23.68 18.47 4.75
CA LYS A 343 24.28 19.68 4.17
C LYS A 343 25.74 19.40 3.76
N PRO A 344 25.96 18.65 2.67
CA PRO A 344 27.29 18.22 2.26
C PRO A 344 28.18 19.38 1.74
N ASP A 345 27.57 20.44 1.24
CA ASP A 345 28.25 21.63 0.72
C ASP A 345 27.60 22.92 1.27
N LYS A 346 28.41 23.97 1.44
CA LYS A 346 27.98 25.32 1.84
C LYS A 346 27.06 25.97 0.82
N THR A 347 27.09 25.53 -0.44
CA THR A 347 26.20 26.00 -1.51
C THR A 347 24.74 25.56 -1.30
N VAL A 348 24.53 24.47 -0.55
CA VAL A 348 23.19 23.94 -0.30
C VAL A 348 22.48 24.79 0.75
N ILE A 349 21.44 25.50 0.30
CA ILE A 349 20.60 26.32 1.16
C ILE A 349 19.29 25.62 1.53
N THR A 350 18.76 25.97 2.69
CA THR A 350 17.38 25.63 3.08
C THR A 350 16.54 26.88 2.88
N GLN A 351 15.45 26.77 2.12
CA GLN A 351 14.55 27.91 1.91
C GLN A 351 13.88 28.33 3.24
N PRO A 352 13.56 29.62 3.45
CA PRO A 352 12.99 30.09 4.72
C PRO A 352 11.69 29.38 5.13
N HIS A 353 10.85 29.03 4.15
CA HIS A 353 9.59 28.32 4.37
C HIS A 353 9.76 26.79 4.46
N HIS A 354 10.91 26.25 4.04
CA HIS A 354 11.21 24.83 4.10
C HIS A 354 11.86 24.40 5.43
N ILE A 355 11.86 23.10 5.67
CA ILE A 355 12.52 22.46 6.80
C ILE A 355 13.83 21.81 6.35
N TRP A 356 13.83 21.19 5.17
CA TRP A 356 14.94 20.44 4.64
C TRP A 356 15.76 21.22 3.60
N PRO A 357 17.05 20.89 3.44
CA PRO A 357 17.88 21.49 2.39
C PRO A 357 17.32 21.23 0.98
N SER A 358 17.46 22.20 0.10
CA SER A 358 17.04 22.08 -1.29
C SER A 358 18.04 21.24 -2.08
N LEU A 359 17.71 19.96 -2.27
CA LEU A 359 18.51 18.98 -3.02
C LEU A 359 17.73 18.46 -4.21
N THR A 360 18.45 18.11 -5.28
CA THR A 360 17.92 17.36 -6.43
C THR A 360 17.62 15.91 -6.04
N ASP A 361 16.80 15.20 -6.82
CA ASP A 361 16.47 13.79 -6.55
C ASP A 361 17.73 12.89 -6.54
N VAL A 362 18.74 13.20 -7.36
CA VAL A 362 20.02 12.47 -7.39
C VAL A 362 20.84 12.69 -6.12
N GLU A 363 20.86 13.92 -5.62
CA GLU A 363 21.53 14.23 -4.34
C GLU A 363 20.79 13.60 -3.17
N TRP A 364 19.46 13.63 -3.16
CA TRP A 364 18.65 12.94 -2.16
C TRP A 364 18.96 11.44 -2.11
N MET A 365 19.07 10.77 -3.26
CA MET A 365 19.46 9.35 -3.28
C MET A 365 20.81 9.10 -2.59
N LYS A 366 21.81 9.95 -2.82
CA LYS A 366 23.13 9.84 -2.18
C LYS A 366 23.04 10.05 -0.67
N VAL A 367 22.30 11.07 -0.24
CA VAL A 367 22.08 11.39 1.18
C VAL A 367 21.31 10.27 1.87
N GLU A 368 20.25 9.73 1.26
CA GLU A 368 19.49 8.61 1.81
C GLU A 368 20.38 7.38 2.03
N VAL A 369 21.23 7.02 1.07
CA VAL A 369 22.19 5.91 1.25
C VAL A 369 23.11 6.19 2.43
N ALA A 370 23.69 7.39 2.52
CA ALA A 370 24.59 7.74 3.62
C ALA A 370 23.89 7.73 5.00
N LEU A 371 22.64 8.20 5.09
CA LEU A 371 21.86 8.16 6.32
C LEU A 371 21.50 6.73 6.73
N ARG A 372 21.15 5.88 5.76
CA ARG A 372 20.92 4.45 5.99
C ARG A 372 22.17 3.77 6.54
N ASP A 373 23.32 4.00 5.92
CA ASP A 373 24.58 3.38 6.32
C ASP A 373 25.00 3.84 7.73
N LEU A 374 24.73 5.11 8.08
CA LEU A 374 24.92 5.62 9.44
C LEU A 374 24.07 4.88 10.48
N ILE A 375 22.78 4.64 10.19
CA ILE A 375 21.87 3.91 11.08
C ILE A 375 22.33 2.45 11.24
N LEU A 376 22.66 1.79 10.13
CA LEU A 376 23.09 0.39 10.14
C LEU A 376 24.43 0.21 10.84
N SER A 377 25.37 1.16 10.68
CA SER A 377 26.66 1.15 11.39
C SER A 377 26.48 1.27 12.90
N ASP A 378 25.56 2.13 13.37
CA ASP A 378 25.25 2.24 14.79
C ASP A 378 24.59 0.96 15.34
N TYR A 379 23.63 0.39 14.61
CA TYR A 379 23.00 -0.87 14.99
C TYR A 379 24.02 -2.02 15.06
N SER A 380 24.88 -2.12 14.05
CA SER A 380 25.97 -3.10 13.97
C SER A 380 26.90 -3.02 15.18
N LYS A 381 27.33 -1.80 15.57
CA LYS A 381 28.19 -1.58 16.74
C LYS A 381 27.50 -1.93 18.06
N LYS A 382 26.22 -1.59 18.21
CA LYS A 382 25.46 -1.86 19.44
C LYS A 382 25.16 -3.35 19.65
N ASN A 383 24.92 -4.07 18.57
CA ASN A 383 24.51 -5.49 18.62
C ASN A 383 25.62 -6.45 18.24
N ASN A 384 26.80 -5.95 17.86
CA ASN A 384 27.94 -6.72 17.41
C ASN A 384 27.59 -7.65 16.22
N VAL A 385 26.91 -7.09 15.20
CA VAL A 385 26.42 -7.80 14.01
C VAL A 385 27.04 -7.19 12.76
N ASN A 386 27.49 -8.02 11.81
CA ASN A 386 27.98 -7.53 10.53
C ASN A 386 26.82 -6.99 9.65
N THR A 387 26.93 -5.77 9.11
CA THR A 387 25.88 -5.17 8.28
C THR A 387 25.59 -5.95 7.01
N SER A 388 26.58 -6.68 6.46
CA SER A 388 26.40 -7.52 5.28
C SER A 388 25.57 -8.78 5.55
N ALA A 389 25.44 -9.18 6.82
CA ALA A 389 24.62 -10.33 7.20
C ALA A 389 23.13 -9.99 7.32
N LEU A 390 22.76 -8.70 7.22
CA LEU A 390 21.38 -8.24 7.32
C LEU A 390 20.64 -8.39 6.00
N THR A 391 19.46 -9.00 6.06
CA THR A 391 18.49 -9.06 4.95
C THR A 391 17.79 -7.71 4.74
N GLN A 392 17.19 -7.53 3.56
CA GLN A 392 16.43 -6.31 3.26
C GLN A 392 15.24 -6.08 4.21
N SER A 393 14.59 -7.17 4.67
CA SER A 393 13.54 -7.08 5.69
C SER A 393 14.08 -6.60 7.03
N GLU A 394 15.21 -7.16 7.49
CA GLU A 394 15.84 -6.74 8.76
C GLU A 394 16.31 -5.28 8.68
N ILE A 395 16.90 -4.85 7.56
CA ILE A 395 17.29 -3.44 7.33
C ILE A 395 16.08 -2.52 7.44
N ARG A 396 14.98 -2.86 6.76
CA ARG A 396 13.74 -2.08 6.83
C ARG A 396 13.21 -1.99 8.27
N ASP A 397 13.19 -3.12 8.96
CA ASP A 397 12.65 -3.24 10.31
C ASP A 397 13.50 -2.46 11.33
N ILE A 398 14.83 -2.42 11.17
CA ILE A 398 15.74 -1.55 11.96
C ILE A 398 15.40 -0.07 11.76
N ILE A 399 15.23 0.37 10.51
CA ILE A 399 14.96 1.77 10.19
C ILE A 399 13.59 2.19 10.76
N LEU A 400 12.57 1.34 10.59
CA LEU A 400 11.22 1.55 11.10
C LEU A 400 11.13 1.41 12.63
N GLY A 401 12.13 0.80 13.27
CA GLY A 401 12.20 0.63 14.73
C GLY A 401 11.28 -0.49 15.23
N ALA A 402 11.22 -1.59 14.49
CA ALA A 402 10.61 -2.83 14.97
C ALA A 402 11.58 -3.56 15.92
N GLU A 403 11.03 -4.31 16.87
CA GLU A 403 11.82 -5.20 17.72
C GLU A 403 12.27 -6.41 16.90
N ILE A 404 13.58 -6.52 16.65
CA ILE A 404 14.18 -7.64 15.95
C ILE A 404 15.25 -8.30 16.80
N ALA A 405 15.30 -9.64 16.76
CA ALA A 405 16.40 -10.38 17.34
C ALA A 405 17.64 -10.23 16.44
N PRO A 406 18.83 -9.95 17.00
CA PRO A 406 20.07 -9.94 16.24
C PRO A 406 20.31 -11.29 15.52
N PRO A 407 20.87 -11.30 14.29
CA PRO A 407 21.19 -12.54 13.58
C PRO A 407 22.14 -13.42 14.39
N SER A 408 21.91 -14.73 14.40
CA SER A 408 22.78 -15.70 15.08
C SER A 408 24.20 -15.74 14.49
N GLN A 409 25.20 -16.04 15.33
CA GLN A 409 26.61 -16.11 14.91
C GLN A 409 26.85 -17.11 13.77
N GLN A 410 26.11 -18.23 13.76
CA GLN A 410 26.21 -19.24 12.70
C GLN A 410 25.75 -18.68 11.33
N ARG A 411 24.71 -17.83 11.32
CA ARG A 411 24.24 -17.16 10.10
C ARG A 411 25.23 -16.11 9.61
N GLN A 412 25.92 -15.43 10.53
CA GLN A 412 26.97 -14.47 10.20
C GLN A 412 28.16 -15.16 9.52
N GLN A 413 28.62 -16.29 10.05
CA GLN A 413 29.70 -17.08 9.45
C GLN A 413 29.34 -17.60 8.05
N MET A 414 28.12 -18.10 7.85
CA MET A 414 27.67 -18.56 6.53
C MET A 414 27.66 -17.43 5.49
N ALA A 415 27.20 -16.23 5.87
CA ALA A 415 27.19 -15.08 4.96
C ALA A 415 28.60 -14.60 4.58
N GLU A 416 29.57 -14.70 5.49
CA GLU A 416 30.98 -14.37 5.21
C GLU A 416 31.62 -15.39 4.25
N ILE A 417 31.35 -16.68 4.45
CA ILE A 417 31.81 -17.75 3.54
C ILE A 417 31.21 -17.58 2.14
N GLU A 418 29.92 -17.27 2.03
CA GLU A 418 29.26 -17.04 0.73
C GLU A 418 29.83 -15.82 -0.02
N LYS A 419 30.23 -14.78 0.72
CA LYS A 419 30.86 -13.59 0.15
C LYS A 419 32.28 -13.89 -0.34
N GLN A 420 33.08 -14.63 0.44
CA GLN A 420 34.39 -15.10 0.00
C GLN A 420 34.28 -15.97 -1.25
N ALA A 421 33.33 -16.92 -1.29
CA ALA A 421 33.09 -17.76 -2.46
C ALA A 421 32.68 -16.96 -3.72
N LYS A 422 31.95 -15.84 -3.56
CA LYS A 422 31.60 -14.93 -4.66
C LYS A 422 32.76 -14.05 -5.11
N GLU A 423 33.68 -13.68 -4.22
CA GLU A 423 34.90 -12.94 -4.57
C GLU A 423 35.90 -13.86 -5.28
N ASP A 424 36.03 -15.12 -4.83
CA ASP A 424 36.89 -16.13 -5.45
C ASP A 424 36.38 -16.60 -6.82
N SER A 425 35.06 -16.61 -7.07
CA SER A 425 34.50 -16.99 -8.38
C SER A 425 34.77 -15.96 -9.49
N ARG A 426 35.27 -14.76 -9.15
CA ARG A 426 35.53 -13.69 -10.12
C ARG A 426 36.90 -13.76 -10.80
N LEU A 427 37.79 -14.66 -10.40
CA LEU A 427 39.15 -14.78 -10.94
C LEU A 427 39.60 -16.24 -11.07
N THR A 428 39.25 -16.94 -12.15
CA THR A 428 40.06 -18.08 -12.64
C THR A 428 39.60 -18.52 -14.04
N ALA A 429 39.94 -17.72 -15.06
CA ALA A 429 40.06 -18.24 -16.43
C ALA A 429 41.55 -18.35 -16.74
N VAL A 430 42.08 -19.57 -16.87
CA VAL A 430 43.48 -19.81 -17.24
C VAL A 430 43.52 -20.25 -18.70
N THR A 431 44.20 -19.47 -19.52
CA THR A 431 44.44 -19.80 -20.94
C THR A 431 45.80 -20.49 -21.07
N SER A 432 45.82 -21.70 -21.60
CA SER A 432 47.02 -22.48 -21.85
C SER A 432 47.24 -22.68 -23.35
N ARG A 433 48.49 -22.56 -23.80
CA ARG A 433 48.88 -22.73 -25.21
C ARG A 433 49.70 -24.00 -25.35
N THR A 434 49.28 -24.90 -26.23
CA THR A 434 50.00 -26.15 -26.54
C THR A 434 50.03 -26.37 -28.05
N THR A 435 50.98 -27.17 -28.54
CA THR A 435 51.18 -27.39 -29.98
C THR A 435 50.91 -28.85 -30.31
N ASN A 436 50.13 -29.13 -31.35
CA ASN A 436 49.87 -30.50 -31.77
C ASN A 436 51.11 -31.10 -32.50
N VAL A 437 51.09 -32.41 -32.74
CA VAL A 437 52.16 -33.14 -33.44
C VAL A 437 52.38 -32.71 -34.90
N HIS A 438 51.51 -31.87 -35.46
CA HIS A 438 51.64 -31.29 -36.80
C HIS A 438 52.12 -29.82 -36.79
N GLY A 439 52.38 -29.25 -35.61
CA GLY A 439 52.96 -27.90 -35.47
C GLY A 439 51.93 -26.76 -35.32
N ASP A 440 50.63 -27.05 -35.25
CA ASP A 440 49.61 -26.01 -35.09
C ASP A 440 49.44 -25.62 -33.61
N GLU A 441 49.34 -24.31 -33.33
CA GLU A 441 49.10 -23.77 -31.99
C GLU A 441 47.62 -23.95 -31.58
N LEU A 442 47.39 -24.65 -30.47
CA LEU A 442 46.10 -24.78 -29.79
C LEU A 442 46.08 -23.88 -28.55
N ILE A 443 45.05 -23.03 -28.47
CA ILE A 443 44.81 -22.14 -27.32
C ILE A 443 43.54 -22.63 -26.62
N VAL A 444 43.68 -23.12 -25.39
CA VAL A 444 42.56 -23.63 -24.59
C VAL A 444 42.37 -22.74 -23.38
N THR A 445 41.18 -22.15 -23.24
CA THR A 445 40.78 -21.34 -22.09
C THR A 445 39.84 -22.14 -21.21
N THR A 446 40.29 -22.48 -20.01
CA THR A 446 39.49 -23.26 -19.05
C THR A 446 38.94 -22.31 -17.98
N THR A 447 37.62 -22.33 -17.80
CA THR A 447 36.88 -21.46 -16.86
C THR A 447 36.32 -22.22 -15.64
N SER A 448 36.65 -23.50 -15.49
CA SER A 448 36.18 -24.36 -14.39
C SER A 448 37.35 -25.08 -13.71
N PRO A 449 37.43 -25.11 -12.36
CA PRO A 449 38.47 -25.85 -11.63
C PRO A 449 38.45 -27.36 -11.86
N TYR A 450 37.36 -27.90 -12.41
CA TYR A 450 37.14 -29.35 -12.55
C TYR A 450 38.09 -30.02 -13.55
N GLU A 451 38.54 -29.29 -14.58
CA GLU A 451 39.35 -29.85 -15.67
C GLU A 451 40.87 -29.89 -15.37
N GLN A 452 41.31 -29.41 -14.20
CA GLN A 452 42.74 -29.40 -13.81
C GLN A 452 43.15 -30.58 -12.90
N GLN A 453 42.22 -31.42 -12.45
CA GLN A 453 42.52 -32.51 -11.52
C GLN A 453 42.77 -33.83 -12.25
N ALA A 454 44.03 -34.28 -12.28
CA ALA A 454 44.37 -35.67 -12.63
C ALA A 454 44.06 -36.59 -11.45
N PHE A 455 43.00 -37.39 -11.55
CA PHE A 455 42.66 -38.38 -10.54
C PHE A 455 43.52 -39.64 -10.69
N GLY A 456 44.42 -39.87 -9.73
CA GLY A 456 45.07 -41.17 -9.53
C GLY A 456 44.29 -41.98 -8.50
N SER A 457 43.70 -43.11 -8.90
CA SER A 457 43.03 -44.00 -7.95
C SER A 457 44.08 -44.70 -7.06
N LYS A 458 44.07 -44.41 -5.76
CA LYS A 458 44.62 -45.32 -4.75
C LYS A 458 43.48 -45.82 -3.88
N THR A 459 43.30 -47.14 -3.89
CA THR A 459 42.46 -47.88 -2.96
C THR A 459 43.23 -48.07 -1.65
N ASP A 460 42.81 -47.39 -0.59
CA ASP A 460 43.10 -47.84 0.77
C ASP A 460 41.88 -47.55 1.67
N TRP A 461 41.33 -48.59 2.28
CA TRP A 461 40.01 -48.60 2.95
C TRP A 461 40.12 -48.77 4.47
N ARG A 462 41.22 -48.32 5.08
CA ARG A 462 41.37 -48.35 6.54
C ARG A 462 40.84 -47.11 7.22
#